data_AF-A0A6G7RS97-F1
#
_entry.id   AF-A0A6G7RS97-F1
#
_cell.length_a   1.000
_cell.length_b   1.000
_cell.length_c   1.000
_cell.angle_alpha   90.00
_cell.angle_beta   90.00
_cell.angle_gamma   90.00
#
_symmetry.space_group_name_H-M   'P 1'
#
loop_
_entity.id
_entity.type
_entity.pdbx_description
1 polymer ?
#
loop_
_entity_poly.entity_id
_entity_poly.type
_entity_poly.pdbx_seq_one_letter_code
_entity_poly.pdbx_strand_id
1 'polypeptide(L)'
;MNRNYSIFILLLFLSLGLNAQRLKTEEIKDLSEKYLREAFGEDLFQYFEPTENISYYKLPANRFGFENSKLLKKNRRIRKNWTSILVFWHFNYPEVDGIRSGVWVKINKQLELYEPIELDFIPKFVWEKRPSDFISVEKAKLIGDKHLTKTEFGRENPKLKFDNKKSEYIYEIWNKKTQEIDLDGKKHGVLEIIKISALTGKLIEITNGYYGKILIR
;
A
#
# COMPACT_ATOMS: atom_id res chain seq x y z
N MET A 1 -37.51 -12.26 42.75
CA MET A 1 -36.44 -12.85 41.92
C MET A 1 -35.44 -13.53 42.84
N ASN A 2 -35.30 -14.86 42.76
CA ASN A 2 -34.50 -15.63 43.72
C ASN A 2 -33.04 -15.17 43.66
N ARG A 3 -32.45 -14.80 44.81
CA ARG A 3 -31.09 -14.23 44.93
C ARG A 3 -30.02 -15.09 44.21
N ASN A 4 -30.27 -16.39 44.10
CA ASN A 4 -29.42 -17.35 43.40
C ASN A 4 -29.42 -17.17 41.87
N TYR A 5 -30.54 -16.74 41.25
CA TYR A 5 -30.61 -16.49 39.80
C TYR A 5 -29.84 -15.22 39.41
N SER A 6 -29.86 -14.18 40.24
CA SER A 6 -29.10 -12.95 40.00
C SER A 6 -27.59 -13.18 40.04
N ILE A 7 -27.11 -14.05 40.93
CA ILE A 7 -25.68 -14.44 41.01
C ILE A 7 -25.28 -15.25 39.78
N PHE A 8 -26.14 -16.15 39.30
CA PHE A 8 -25.86 -16.97 38.12
C PHE A 8 -25.78 -16.13 36.85
N ILE A 9 -26.68 -15.15 36.68
CA ILE A 9 -26.67 -14.19 35.57
C ILE A 9 -25.40 -13.32 35.61
N LEU A 10 -25.00 -12.83 36.80
CA LEU A 10 -23.77 -12.04 36.98
C LEU A 10 -22.51 -12.85 36.61
N LEU A 11 -22.44 -14.14 37.00
CA LEU A 11 -21.34 -15.03 36.64
C LEU A 11 -21.30 -15.34 35.15
N LEU A 12 -22.45 -15.45 34.49
CA LEU A 12 -22.53 -15.61 33.04
C LEU A 12 -21.94 -14.40 32.32
N PHE A 13 -22.28 -13.17 32.75
CA PHE A 13 -21.70 -11.94 32.20
C PHE A 13 -20.21 -11.77 32.51
N LEU A 14 -19.73 -12.20 33.69
CA LEU A 14 -18.30 -12.19 34.04
C LEU A 14 -17.49 -13.17 33.19
N SER A 15 -18.06 -14.32 32.80
CA SER A 15 -17.40 -15.29 31.93
C SER A 15 -17.27 -14.81 30.48
N LEU A 16 -18.25 -14.03 30.00
CA LEU A 16 -18.23 -13.42 28.67
C LEU A 16 -17.18 -12.29 28.56
N GLY A 17 -16.89 -11.59 29.67
CA GLY A 17 -15.85 -10.55 29.75
C GLY A 17 -14.41 -11.06 29.82
N LEU A 18 -14.20 -12.38 29.93
CA LEU A 18 -12.88 -12.99 30.15
C LEU A 18 -12.25 -13.62 28.90
N ASN A 19 -12.75 -13.31 27.71
CA ASN A 19 -12.05 -13.64 26.47
C ASN A 19 -10.87 -12.70 26.22
N ALA A 20 -9.87 -12.79 27.10
CA ALA A 20 -8.48 -12.55 26.74
C ALA A 20 -8.00 -13.70 25.85
N GLN A 21 -8.68 -13.90 24.72
CA GLN A 21 -8.38 -14.93 23.74
C GLN A 21 -7.01 -14.60 23.14
N ARG A 22 -6.08 -15.55 23.22
CA ARG A 22 -4.77 -15.40 22.59
C ARG A 22 -4.96 -15.59 21.09
N LEU A 23 -5.21 -14.50 20.38
CA LEU A 23 -5.36 -14.48 18.92
C LEU A 23 -4.12 -15.08 18.25
N LYS A 24 -4.35 -15.95 17.27
CA LYS A 24 -3.32 -16.46 16.37
C LYS A 24 -3.15 -15.50 15.19
N THR A 25 -1.96 -15.50 14.61
CA THR A 25 -1.67 -14.76 13.37
C THR A 25 -2.62 -15.15 12.23
N GLU A 26 -3.01 -16.42 12.18
CA GLU A 26 -3.90 -16.98 11.17
C GLU A 26 -5.32 -16.42 11.32
N GLU A 27 -5.85 -16.40 12.54
CA GLU A 27 -7.17 -15.80 12.84
C GLU A 27 -7.22 -14.31 12.47
N ILE A 28 -6.10 -13.60 12.63
CA ILE A 28 -5.96 -12.20 12.24
C ILE A 28 -5.95 -12.03 10.73
N LYS A 29 -5.26 -12.93 10.01
CA LYS A 29 -5.22 -12.92 8.55
C LYS A 29 -6.61 -13.20 7.99
N ASP A 30 -7.29 -14.23 8.49
CA ASP A 30 -8.65 -14.59 8.08
C ASP A 30 -9.63 -13.44 8.31
N LEU A 31 -9.51 -12.75 9.46
CA LEU A 31 -10.31 -11.56 9.75
C LEU A 31 -9.99 -10.41 8.78
N SER A 32 -8.72 -10.16 8.47
CA SER A 32 -8.33 -9.11 7.53
C SER A 32 -8.78 -9.41 6.10
N GLU A 33 -8.76 -10.68 5.71
CA GLU A 33 -9.28 -11.18 4.45
C GLU A 33 -10.79 -10.93 4.35
N LYS A 34 -11.54 -11.26 5.41
CA LYS A 34 -12.97 -10.99 5.49
C LYS A 34 -13.27 -9.51 5.27
N TYR A 35 -12.56 -8.61 5.95
CA TYR A 35 -12.75 -7.16 5.77
C TYR A 35 -12.43 -6.68 4.35
N LEU A 36 -11.41 -7.24 3.71
CA LEU A 36 -11.09 -6.93 2.32
C LEU A 36 -12.20 -7.40 1.38
N ARG A 37 -12.66 -8.64 1.52
CA ARG A 37 -13.78 -9.19 0.73
C ARG A 37 -15.06 -8.36 0.89
N GLU A 38 -15.37 -7.92 2.12
CA GLU A 38 -16.50 -7.03 2.38
C GLU A 38 -16.35 -5.65 1.72
N ALA A 39 -15.13 -5.12 1.62
CA ALA A 39 -14.87 -3.80 1.07
C ALA A 39 -14.94 -3.73 -0.46
N PHE A 40 -14.58 -4.81 -1.18
CA PHE A 40 -14.45 -4.75 -2.65
C PHE A 40 -15.06 -5.94 -3.41
N GLY A 41 -15.59 -6.94 -2.71
CA GLY A 41 -16.23 -8.12 -3.31
C GLY A 41 -15.28 -9.28 -3.62
N GLU A 42 -15.86 -10.46 -3.82
CA GLU A 42 -15.09 -11.70 -4.02
C GLU A 42 -14.21 -11.67 -5.28
N ASP A 43 -14.70 -11.04 -6.35
CA ASP A 43 -14.05 -11.04 -7.66
C ASP A 43 -12.73 -10.25 -7.69
N LEU A 44 -12.60 -9.21 -6.88
CA LEU A 44 -11.34 -8.44 -6.80
C LEU A 44 -10.36 -9.06 -5.81
N PHE A 45 -10.81 -9.92 -4.90
CA PHE A 45 -9.97 -10.52 -3.88
C PHE A 45 -8.84 -11.36 -4.47
N GLN A 46 -9.10 -12.01 -5.61
CA GLN A 46 -8.11 -12.83 -6.30
C GLN A 46 -6.82 -12.08 -6.67
N TYR A 47 -6.85 -10.74 -6.72
CA TYR A 47 -5.69 -9.90 -7.02
C TYR A 47 -4.92 -9.46 -5.76
N PHE A 48 -5.34 -9.88 -4.57
CA PHE A 48 -4.69 -9.56 -3.31
C PHE A 48 -3.92 -10.75 -2.74
N GLU A 49 -2.68 -10.49 -2.33
CA GLU A 49 -1.82 -11.46 -1.67
C GLU A 49 -1.39 -10.96 -0.28
N PRO A 50 -1.54 -11.78 0.78
CA PRO A 50 -1.13 -11.36 2.11
C PRO A 50 0.39 -11.37 2.23
N THR A 51 0.97 -10.31 2.80
CA THR A 51 2.43 -10.23 2.99
C THR A 51 2.82 -10.52 4.44
N GLU A 52 3.56 -11.60 4.66
CA GLU A 52 3.90 -12.06 6.02
C GLU A 52 5.00 -11.22 6.70
N ASN A 53 5.88 -10.59 5.93
CA ASN A 53 7.13 -10.04 6.47
C ASN A 53 7.03 -8.58 6.94
N ILE A 54 5.90 -7.93 6.68
CA ILE A 54 5.70 -6.51 6.99
C ILE A 54 4.47 -6.28 7.87
N SER A 55 3.56 -7.24 7.98
CA SER A 55 2.40 -7.13 8.86
C SER A 55 2.82 -7.17 10.34
N TYR A 56 2.22 -6.32 11.18
CA TYR A 56 2.65 -6.15 12.57
C TYR A 56 1.50 -5.78 13.50
N TYR A 57 1.75 -5.89 14.81
CA TYR A 57 0.87 -5.38 15.84
C TYR A 57 1.61 -4.42 16.76
N LYS A 58 0.89 -3.44 17.30
CA LYS A 58 1.40 -2.44 18.23
C LYS A 58 1.19 -2.88 19.67
N LEU A 59 2.15 -2.54 20.53
CA LEU A 59 2.07 -2.65 21.97
C LEU A 59 1.83 -1.24 22.57
N PRO A 60 1.23 -1.15 23.77
CA PRO A 60 1.15 0.11 24.50
C PRO A 60 2.51 0.77 24.63
N ALA A 61 2.50 2.10 24.59
CA ALA A 61 3.69 2.90 24.83
C ALA A 61 4.31 2.55 26.19
N ASN A 62 5.64 2.57 26.26
CA ASN A 62 6.32 2.42 27.54
C ASN A 62 6.15 3.69 28.41
N ARG A 63 6.69 3.69 29.63
CA ARG A 63 6.64 4.82 30.57
C ARG A 63 7.22 6.15 30.03
N PHE A 64 7.93 6.11 28.91
CA PHE A 64 8.53 7.27 28.25
C PHE A 64 7.80 7.65 26.94
N GLY A 65 6.65 7.03 26.66
CA GLY A 65 5.84 7.31 25.47
C GLY A 65 6.30 6.58 24.19
N PHE A 66 7.34 5.74 24.22
CA PHE A 66 7.78 5.03 23.03
C PHE A 66 6.87 3.85 22.70
N GLU A 67 6.23 3.90 21.52
CA GLU A 67 5.48 2.78 20.94
C GLU A 67 6.43 1.68 20.48
N ASN A 68 6.08 0.42 20.75
CA ASN A 68 6.79 -0.73 20.21
C ASN A 68 5.87 -1.52 19.29
N SER A 69 6.42 -2.03 18.19
CA SER A 69 5.72 -2.92 17.26
C SER A 69 6.37 -4.30 17.23
N LYS A 70 5.60 -5.30 16.81
CA LYS A 70 6.08 -6.67 16.63
C LYS A 70 5.46 -7.26 15.37
N LEU A 71 6.28 -7.92 14.56
CA LEU A 71 5.81 -8.60 13.35
C LEU A 71 4.84 -9.73 13.68
N LEU A 72 3.83 -9.87 12.82
CA LEU A 72 2.93 -11.01 12.80
C LEU A 72 3.67 -12.21 12.20
N LYS A 73 4.13 -13.10 13.06
CA LYS A 73 4.84 -14.32 12.64
C LYS A 73 3.85 -15.45 12.41
N LYS A 74 4.03 -16.20 11.31
CA LYS A 74 3.25 -17.41 11.02
C LYS A 74 3.27 -18.40 12.18
N ASN A 75 2.14 -19.05 12.44
CA ASN A 75 1.89 -20.01 13.50
C ASN A 75 2.23 -19.50 14.91
N ARG A 76 2.14 -18.18 15.13
CA ARG A 76 2.36 -17.57 16.45
C ARG A 76 1.08 -16.95 16.99
N ARG A 77 1.03 -16.87 18.31
CA ARG A 77 0.00 -16.11 19.04
C ARG A 77 0.52 -14.72 19.33
N ILE A 78 -0.35 -13.72 19.21
CA ILE A 78 -0.03 -12.36 19.64
C ILE A 78 -0.08 -12.25 21.17
N ARG A 79 0.72 -11.34 21.71
CA ARG A 79 0.72 -11.04 23.15
C ARG A 79 -0.61 -10.40 23.53
N LYS A 80 -1.18 -10.71 24.70
CA LYS A 80 -2.50 -10.20 25.15
C LYS A 80 -2.62 -8.67 25.23
N ASN A 81 -1.53 -7.95 25.47
CA ASN A 81 -1.56 -6.50 25.69
C ASN A 81 -1.13 -5.73 24.44
N TRP A 82 -1.87 -5.89 23.35
CA TRP A 82 -1.69 -5.16 22.10
C TRP A 82 -2.74 -4.04 22.00
N THR A 83 -2.48 -3.05 21.15
CA THR A 83 -3.37 -1.88 20.93
C THR A 83 -4.03 -1.89 19.56
N SER A 84 -3.26 -2.19 18.51
CA SER A 84 -3.76 -2.34 17.15
C SER A 84 -2.97 -3.38 16.37
N ILE A 85 -3.57 -3.87 15.30
CA ILE A 85 -2.99 -4.82 14.35
C ILE A 85 -3.08 -4.22 12.95
N LEU A 86 -2.00 -4.32 12.18
CA LEU A 86 -1.92 -3.84 10.81
C LEU A 86 -1.49 -5.02 9.92
N VAL A 87 -2.38 -5.43 9.02
CA VAL A 87 -2.13 -6.50 8.05
C VAL A 87 -1.96 -5.88 6.67
N PHE A 88 -0.83 -6.15 6.03
CA PHE A 88 -0.57 -5.66 4.68
C PHE A 88 -0.96 -6.69 3.64
N TRP A 89 -1.64 -6.20 2.62
CA TRP A 89 -2.01 -6.94 1.43
C TRP A 89 -1.45 -6.26 0.20
N HIS A 90 -0.79 -7.04 -0.65
CA HIS A 90 -0.26 -6.61 -1.92
C HIS A 90 -1.34 -6.79 -2.99
N PHE A 91 -1.70 -5.73 -3.69
CA PHE A 91 -2.60 -5.77 -4.83
C PHE A 91 -1.79 -5.82 -6.12
N ASN A 92 -2.13 -6.74 -7.02
CA ASN A 92 -1.50 -6.87 -8.33
C ASN A 92 -2.52 -7.24 -9.40
N TYR A 93 -2.77 -6.34 -10.35
CA TYR A 93 -3.67 -6.59 -11.47
C TYR A 93 -2.86 -6.97 -12.73
N PRO A 94 -2.86 -8.25 -13.15
CA PRO A 94 -1.91 -8.74 -14.14
C PRO A 94 -2.19 -8.30 -15.58
N GLU A 95 -3.42 -7.85 -15.89
CA GLU A 95 -3.77 -7.49 -17.27
C GLU A 95 -3.17 -6.15 -17.72
N VAL A 96 -2.71 -5.31 -16.79
CA VAL A 96 -2.07 -4.04 -17.09
C VAL A 96 -0.82 -3.88 -16.22
N ASP A 97 0.36 -3.92 -16.87
CA ASP A 97 1.63 -3.75 -16.17
C ASP A 97 1.71 -2.39 -15.45
N GLY A 98 2.20 -2.42 -14.21
CA GLY A 98 2.30 -1.25 -13.33
C GLY A 98 1.07 -0.99 -12.46
N ILE A 99 -0.03 -1.74 -12.61
CA ILE A 99 -1.18 -1.67 -11.69
C ILE A 99 -0.92 -2.60 -10.50
N ARG A 100 -0.14 -2.06 -9.55
CA ARG A 100 0.22 -2.73 -8.30
C ARG A 100 0.25 -1.73 -7.16
N SER A 101 -0.17 -2.16 -5.98
CA SER A 101 -0.16 -1.32 -4.78
C SER A 101 -0.15 -2.17 -3.51
N GLY A 102 -0.19 -1.50 -2.36
CA GLY A 102 -0.33 -2.12 -1.06
C GLY A 102 -1.45 -1.49 -0.28
N VAL A 103 -2.18 -2.28 0.48
CA VAL A 103 -3.22 -1.81 1.39
C VAL A 103 -3.02 -2.35 2.80
N TRP A 104 -3.28 -1.50 3.78
CA TRP A 104 -3.23 -1.86 5.20
C TRP A 104 -4.63 -2.05 5.74
N VAL A 105 -4.91 -3.25 6.24
CA VAL A 105 -6.11 -3.54 7.04
C VAL A 105 -5.77 -3.28 8.51
N LYS A 106 -6.49 -2.33 9.11
CA LYS A 106 -6.18 -1.71 10.39
C LYS A 106 -7.22 -2.10 11.45
N ILE A 107 -6.86 -3.02 12.33
CA ILE A 107 -7.76 -3.69 13.27
C ILE A 107 -7.49 -3.24 14.72
N ASN A 108 -8.55 -2.87 15.44
CA ASN A 108 -8.50 -2.43 16.84
C ASN A 108 -8.61 -3.61 17.82
N LYS A 109 -8.55 -3.33 19.12
CA LYS A 109 -8.61 -4.34 20.18
C LYS A 109 -9.93 -5.13 20.22
N GLN A 110 -11.00 -4.54 19.70
CA GLN A 110 -12.33 -5.12 19.56
C GLN A 110 -12.47 -6.01 18.31
N LEU A 111 -11.39 -6.17 17.54
CA LEU A 111 -11.34 -6.89 16.27
C LEU A 111 -12.14 -6.22 15.15
N GLU A 112 -12.33 -4.91 15.24
CA GLU A 112 -13.03 -4.07 14.27
C GLU A 112 -12.04 -3.22 13.48
N LEU A 113 -12.43 -2.78 12.28
CA LEU A 113 -11.68 -1.76 11.54
C LEU A 113 -11.75 -0.42 12.29
N TYR A 114 -10.60 0.21 12.53
CA TYR A 114 -10.57 1.57 13.10
C TYR A 114 -10.37 2.67 12.05
N GLU A 115 -10.06 2.28 10.81
CA GLU A 115 -9.98 3.16 9.65
C GLU A 115 -10.55 2.42 8.43
N PRO A 116 -11.18 3.14 7.49
CA PRO A 116 -11.58 2.58 6.21
C PRO A 116 -10.38 2.01 5.44
N ILE A 117 -10.64 0.97 4.65
CA ILE A 117 -9.63 0.40 3.75
C ILE A 117 -9.49 1.34 2.54
N GLU A 118 -8.30 1.89 2.35
CA GLU A 118 -8.00 2.79 1.23
C GLU A 118 -7.86 1.99 -0.08
N LEU A 119 -8.71 2.29 -1.06
CA LEU A 119 -8.79 1.53 -2.32
C LEU A 119 -8.74 2.41 -3.58
N ASP A 120 -8.44 3.71 -3.42
CA ASP A 120 -8.43 4.69 -4.53
C ASP A 120 -7.41 4.33 -5.63
N PHE A 121 -6.41 3.52 -5.30
CA PHE A 121 -5.45 3.00 -6.26
C PHE A 121 -6.06 1.95 -7.20
N ILE A 122 -7.25 1.40 -6.95
CA ILE A 122 -7.87 0.45 -7.89
C ILE A 122 -8.56 1.25 -9.00
N PRO A 123 -8.13 1.12 -10.27
CA PRO A 123 -8.74 1.86 -11.36
C PRO A 123 -10.22 1.53 -11.55
N LYS A 124 -11.03 2.52 -11.97
CA LYS A 124 -12.46 2.33 -12.24
C LYS A 124 -12.75 1.19 -13.22
N PHE A 125 -11.93 1.03 -14.26
CA PHE A 125 -12.16 -0.04 -15.23
C PHE A 125 -12.04 -1.45 -14.62
N VAL A 126 -11.21 -1.60 -13.57
CA VAL A 126 -11.08 -2.86 -12.82
C VAL A 126 -12.34 -3.10 -11.99
N TRP A 127 -12.85 -2.07 -11.30
CA TRP A 127 -14.13 -2.14 -10.57
C TRP A 127 -15.31 -2.48 -11.48
N GLU A 128 -15.36 -1.86 -12.65
CA GLU A 128 -16.45 -1.97 -13.63
C GLU A 128 -16.29 -3.18 -14.55
N LYS A 129 -15.24 -4.00 -14.37
CA LYS A 129 -14.93 -5.18 -15.19
C LYS A 129 -14.94 -4.88 -16.71
N ARG A 130 -14.35 -3.75 -17.09
CA ARG A 130 -14.26 -3.31 -18.49
C ARG A 130 -12.79 -3.19 -18.93
N PRO A 131 -12.54 -3.17 -20.25
CA PRO A 131 -11.19 -2.94 -20.76
C PRO A 131 -10.59 -1.63 -20.23
N SER A 132 -9.27 -1.63 -20.08
CA SER A 132 -8.51 -0.45 -19.67
C SER A 132 -8.75 0.72 -20.62
N ASP A 133 -8.97 1.90 -20.06
CA ASP A 133 -9.06 3.17 -20.76
C ASP A 133 -7.77 3.99 -20.66
N PHE A 134 -6.69 3.40 -20.15
CA PHE A 134 -5.40 4.07 -20.09
C PHE A 134 -4.79 4.17 -21.50
N ILE A 135 -4.06 5.26 -21.74
CA ILE A 135 -3.25 5.39 -22.93
C ILE A 135 -2.16 4.31 -22.93
N SER A 136 -1.82 3.79 -24.11
CA SER A 136 -0.69 2.86 -24.26
C SER A 136 0.64 3.49 -23.84
N VAL A 137 1.61 2.65 -23.46
CA VAL A 137 2.99 3.06 -23.19
C VAL A 137 3.62 3.78 -24.39
N GLU A 138 3.33 3.33 -25.62
CA GLU A 138 3.80 3.95 -26.87
C GLU A 138 3.28 5.38 -27.01
N LYS A 139 1.99 5.60 -26.73
CA LYS A 139 1.39 6.93 -26.72
C LYS A 139 2.02 7.83 -25.66
N ALA A 140 2.27 7.32 -24.45
CA ALA A 140 2.98 8.07 -23.41
C ALA A 140 4.41 8.44 -23.85
N LYS A 141 5.12 7.51 -24.52
CA LYS A 141 6.44 7.74 -25.10
C LYS A 141 6.42 8.85 -26.16
N LEU A 142 5.44 8.84 -27.07
CA LEU A 142 5.25 9.88 -28.10
C LEU A 142 4.97 11.25 -27.48
N ILE A 143 4.19 11.32 -26.40
CA ILE A 143 3.97 12.58 -25.66
C ILE A 143 5.28 13.04 -25.03
N GLY A 144 6.03 12.13 -24.38
CA GLY A 144 7.34 12.42 -23.83
C GLY A 144 8.31 12.98 -24.88
N ASP A 145 8.37 12.37 -26.06
CA ASP A 145 9.24 12.80 -27.17
C ASP A 145 8.98 14.23 -27.64
N LYS A 146 7.75 14.74 -27.49
CA LYS A 146 7.39 16.11 -27.85
C LYS A 146 7.84 17.14 -26.81
N HIS A 147 8.09 16.74 -25.57
CA HIS A 147 8.31 17.65 -24.45
C HIS A 147 9.71 17.53 -23.83
N LEU A 148 10.38 16.38 -23.99
CA LEU A 148 11.70 16.16 -23.42
C LEU A 148 12.77 16.95 -24.15
N THR A 149 13.78 17.36 -23.39
CA THR A 149 14.93 18.10 -23.88
C THR A 149 16.21 17.31 -23.64
N LYS A 150 17.21 17.45 -24.53
CA LYS A 150 18.54 16.83 -24.38
C LYS A 150 18.51 15.32 -24.08
N THR A 151 17.93 14.55 -24.99
CA THR A 151 17.68 13.10 -24.82
C THR A 151 18.89 12.21 -25.13
N GLU A 152 20.03 12.78 -25.54
CA GLU A 152 21.25 12.07 -25.95
C GLU A 152 21.91 11.26 -24.82
N PHE A 153 21.66 11.57 -23.56
CA PHE A 153 22.21 10.84 -22.41
C PHE A 153 21.32 9.66 -21.96
N GLY A 154 20.22 9.43 -22.68
CA GLY A 154 19.35 8.28 -22.50
C GLY A 154 18.11 8.57 -21.65
N ARG A 155 17.09 7.75 -21.89
CA ARG A 155 15.76 7.85 -21.30
C ARG A 155 15.22 6.49 -20.92
N GLU A 156 14.51 6.43 -19.80
CA GLU A 156 13.77 5.24 -19.38
C GLU A 156 12.42 5.12 -20.09
N ASN A 157 11.95 3.89 -20.31
CA ASN A 157 10.59 3.67 -20.80
C ASN A 157 9.56 4.24 -19.79
N PRO A 158 8.40 4.73 -20.28
CA PRO A 158 7.34 5.20 -19.39
C PRO A 158 6.93 4.11 -18.39
N LYS A 159 6.89 4.46 -17.11
CA LYS A 159 6.46 3.58 -16.02
C LYS A 159 5.11 4.03 -15.49
N LEU A 160 4.13 3.14 -15.52
CA LEU A 160 2.82 3.38 -14.91
C LEU A 160 2.94 3.30 -13.38
N LYS A 161 2.39 4.29 -12.68
CA LYS A 161 2.28 4.30 -11.22
C LYS A 161 1.09 5.12 -10.75
N PHE A 162 0.59 4.82 -9.55
CA PHE A 162 -0.44 5.63 -8.91
C PHE A 162 0.21 6.81 -8.14
N ASP A 163 -0.24 8.03 -8.41
CA ASP A 163 0.17 9.22 -7.66
C ASP A 163 -0.83 9.48 -6.52
N ASN A 164 -0.47 9.08 -5.30
CA ASN A 164 -1.32 9.25 -4.11
C ASN A 164 -1.76 10.71 -3.88
N LYS A 165 -0.95 11.71 -4.25
CA LYS A 165 -1.29 13.12 -4.00
C LYS A 165 -2.40 13.60 -4.93
N LYS A 166 -2.41 13.09 -6.16
CA LYS A 166 -3.39 13.45 -7.19
C LYS A 166 -4.52 12.44 -7.31
N SER A 167 -4.39 11.29 -6.63
CA SER A 167 -5.31 10.15 -6.71
C SER A 167 -5.58 9.72 -8.17
N GLU A 168 -4.52 9.69 -8.99
CA GLU A 168 -4.61 9.30 -10.39
C GLU A 168 -3.42 8.43 -10.81
N TYR A 169 -3.63 7.58 -11.81
CA TYR A 169 -2.55 6.87 -12.48
C TYR A 169 -1.82 7.78 -13.46
N ILE A 170 -0.50 7.72 -13.42
CA ILE A 170 0.39 8.49 -14.27
C ILE A 170 1.43 7.59 -14.94
N TYR A 171 1.80 7.95 -16.16
CA TYR A 171 3.06 7.53 -16.75
C TYR A 171 4.15 8.51 -16.35
N GLU A 172 5.21 7.99 -15.75
CA GLU A 172 6.41 8.74 -15.43
C GLU A 172 7.55 8.35 -16.37
N ILE A 173 8.22 9.36 -16.94
CA ILE A 173 9.34 9.20 -17.86
C ILE A 173 10.54 9.93 -17.29
N TRP A 174 11.65 9.21 -17.11
CA TRP A 174 12.90 9.79 -16.62
C TRP A 174 13.87 9.94 -17.80
N ASN A 175 14.31 11.18 -18.03
CA ASN A 175 15.24 11.55 -19.09
C ASN A 175 16.52 12.12 -18.49
N LYS A 176 17.68 11.63 -18.88
CA LYS A 176 18.97 12.16 -18.44
C LYS A 176 19.33 13.34 -19.33
N LYS A 177 19.50 14.53 -18.74
CA LYS A 177 19.86 15.77 -19.46
C LYS A 177 21.35 16.06 -19.48
N THR A 178 22.07 15.52 -18.52
CA THR A 178 23.52 15.59 -18.44
C THR A 178 24.03 14.25 -17.91
N GLN A 179 25.29 13.93 -18.22
CA GLN A 179 25.99 12.80 -17.63
C GLN A 179 27.44 13.22 -17.36
N GLU A 180 27.80 13.23 -16.09
CA GLU A 180 29.15 13.42 -15.57
C GLU A 180 29.62 12.12 -14.92
N ILE A 181 30.93 11.91 -14.88
CA ILE A 181 31.57 10.75 -14.26
C ILE A 181 32.45 11.28 -13.13
N ASP A 182 32.26 10.78 -11.91
CA ASP A 182 33.10 11.16 -10.77
C ASP A 182 34.46 10.42 -10.78
N LEU A 183 35.31 10.74 -9.81
CA LEU A 183 36.63 10.12 -9.64
C LEU A 183 36.55 8.60 -9.40
N ASP A 184 35.42 8.10 -8.91
CA ASP A 184 35.16 6.68 -8.66
C ASP A 184 34.55 5.96 -9.88
N GLY A 185 34.38 6.66 -11.01
CA GLY A 185 33.76 6.11 -12.22
C GLY A 185 32.22 6.05 -12.19
N LYS A 186 31.56 6.65 -11.20
CA LYS A 186 30.09 6.66 -11.10
C LYS A 186 29.49 7.80 -11.91
N LYS A 187 28.42 7.46 -12.63
CA LYS A 187 27.65 8.39 -13.46
C LYS A 187 26.64 9.16 -12.61
N HIS A 188 26.64 10.48 -12.74
CA HIS A 188 25.67 11.37 -12.10
C HIS A 188 25.29 12.50 -13.04
N GLY A 189 24.24 13.24 -12.71
CA GLY A 189 23.78 14.34 -13.56
C GLY A 189 22.38 14.80 -13.24
N VAL A 190 21.82 15.59 -14.15
CA VAL A 190 20.47 16.14 -14.06
C VAL A 190 19.49 15.21 -14.78
N LEU A 191 18.37 14.93 -14.12
CA LEU A 191 17.21 14.28 -14.72
C LEU A 191 16.15 15.34 -15.05
N GLU A 192 15.40 15.08 -16.10
CA GLU A 192 14.09 15.67 -16.36
C GLU A 192 13.05 14.56 -16.25
N ILE A 193 12.08 14.78 -15.37
CA ILE A 193 11.03 13.84 -15.04
C ILE A 193 9.73 14.43 -15.56
N ILE A 194 9.10 13.71 -16.50
CA ILE A 194 7.80 14.05 -17.05
C ILE A 194 6.75 13.14 -16.44
N LYS A 195 5.62 13.71 -16.04
CA LYS A 195 4.42 12.98 -15.60
C LYS A 195 3.27 13.27 -16.55
N ILE A 196 2.64 12.20 -17.02
CA ILE A 196 1.53 12.23 -17.98
C ILE A 196 0.37 11.46 -17.37
N SER A 197 -0.85 12.01 -17.43
CA SER A 197 -2.05 11.31 -16.97
C SER A 197 -2.26 10.03 -17.80
N ALA A 198 -2.35 8.88 -17.14
CA ALA A 198 -2.58 7.61 -17.83
C ALA A 198 -3.95 7.59 -18.51
N LEU A 199 -4.95 8.26 -17.93
CA LEU A 199 -6.31 8.31 -18.47
C LEU A 199 -6.43 9.27 -19.66
N THR A 200 -5.91 10.49 -19.52
CA THR A 200 -6.17 11.55 -20.51
C THR A 200 -5.03 11.76 -21.49
N GLY A 201 -3.82 11.30 -21.17
CA GLY A 201 -2.60 11.62 -21.91
C GLY A 201 -2.18 13.09 -21.81
N LYS A 202 -2.75 13.86 -20.88
CA LYS A 202 -2.31 15.24 -20.65
C LYS A 202 -0.99 15.24 -19.89
N LEU A 203 -0.08 16.12 -20.31
CA LEU A 203 1.10 16.47 -19.55
C LEU A 203 0.66 17.12 -18.23
N ILE A 204 1.06 16.54 -17.11
CA ILE A 204 0.71 17.02 -15.78
C ILE A 204 1.84 17.89 -15.23
N GLU A 205 3.08 17.42 -15.36
CA GLU A 205 4.23 18.02 -14.68
C GLU A 205 5.52 17.73 -15.44
N ILE A 206 6.44 18.70 -15.44
CA ILE A 206 7.85 18.52 -15.80
C ILE A 206 8.68 19.05 -14.64
N THR A 207 9.56 18.22 -14.10
CA THR A 207 10.47 18.59 -13.02
C THR A 207 11.90 18.24 -13.36
N ASN A 208 12.86 18.98 -12.81
CA ASN A 208 14.26 18.58 -12.86
C ASN A 208 14.66 17.95 -11.52
N GLY A 209 15.47 16.91 -11.59
CA GLY A 209 16.04 16.23 -10.43
C GLY A 209 17.51 15.90 -10.67
N TYR A 210 18.09 15.11 -9.76
CA TYR A 210 19.45 14.63 -9.88
C TYR A 210 19.48 13.11 -9.76
N TYR A 211 20.40 12.46 -10.47
CA TYR A 211 20.71 11.05 -10.29
C TYR A 211 22.19 10.87 -9.95
N GLY A 212 22.51 9.75 -9.30
CA GLY A 212 23.90 9.39 -8.97
C GLY A 212 24.54 10.17 -7.82
N LYS A 213 23.91 11.23 -7.28
CA LYS A 213 24.38 11.90 -6.05
C LYS A 213 23.79 11.23 -4.81
N ILE A 214 24.64 10.57 -4.02
CA ILE A 214 24.38 10.35 -2.60
C ILE A 214 24.67 11.68 -1.92
N LEU A 215 23.65 12.34 -1.38
CA LEU A 215 23.84 13.38 -0.37
C LEU A 215 24.42 12.69 0.87
N ILE A 216 25.75 12.62 0.97
CA ILE A 216 26.41 12.37 2.24
C ILE A 216 26.20 13.65 3.05
N ARG A 217 25.35 13.58 4.07
CA ARG A 217 25.30 14.57 5.15
C ARG A 217 26.36 14.24 6.18
#